data_AF-A0A8S3GM66-F1
#
_entry.id   AF-A0A8S3GM66-F1
#
_cell.length_a   1.000
_cell.length_b   1.000
_cell.length_c   1.000
_cell.angle_alpha   90.00
_cell.angle_beta   90.00
_cell.angle_gamma   90.00
#
_symmetry.space_group_name_H-M   'P 1'
#
loop_
_entity.id
_entity.type
_entity.pdbx_description
1 polymer ?
#
loop_
_entity_poly.entity_id
_entity_poly.type
_entity_poly.pdbx_seq_one_letter_code
_entity_poly.pdbx_strand_id
1 'polypeptide(L)'
;LVNRSHSVDTDEDYTHDTKCSGCGRNPISQVDRYRCLECSSPTYDLCGRCFEKRRQTGKHLTGHAMAHFKLPNEILGIHFNNIDTEVTLNKLKQLDTLRNEQHKGIKCDGVCHQTNFIGLRFKCDICPNYNLCEPCAITKHVCTK
;
A
#
# COMPACT_ATOMS: atom_id res chain seq x y z
N LEU A 1 18.46 1.32 -28.06
CA LEU A 1 17.96 0.00 -27.60
C LEU A 1 18.48 -0.20 -26.18
N VAL A 2 17.70 0.21 -25.17
CA VAL A 2 18.14 0.10 -23.77
C VAL A 2 17.51 -1.17 -23.20
N ASN A 3 18.31 -2.22 -23.11
CA ASN A 3 17.96 -3.45 -22.41
C ASN A 3 17.71 -3.11 -20.95
N ARG A 4 16.45 -3.15 -20.51
CA ARG A 4 16.10 -3.27 -19.10
C ARG A 4 16.43 -4.71 -18.68
N SER A 5 17.58 -4.88 -18.06
CA SER A 5 17.92 -6.09 -17.32
C SER A 5 16.85 -6.31 -16.25
N HIS A 6 16.02 -7.35 -16.46
CA HIS A 6 15.29 -8.02 -15.41
C HIS A 6 16.29 -8.39 -14.30
N SER A 7 16.18 -7.73 -13.15
CA SER A 7 16.89 -8.13 -11.95
C SER A 7 16.32 -9.46 -11.50
N VAL A 8 17.21 -10.43 -11.39
CA VAL A 8 17.05 -11.81 -10.97
C VAL A 8 16.18 -11.92 -9.71
N ASP A 9 15.04 -12.60 -9.82
CA ASP A 9 14.26 -13.10 -8.68
C ASP A 9 15.06 -14.22 -8.01
N THR A 10 15.75 -13.89 -6.93
CA THR A 10 16.20 -14.90 -5.95
C THR A 10 15.10 -15.03 -4.91
N ASP A 11 14.50 -16.21 -4.81
CA ASP A 11 13.60 -16.68 -3.73
C ASP A 11 14.30 -16.62 -2.36
N GLU A 12 14.63 -15.41 -1.88
CA GLU A 12 15.02 -15.22 -0.49
C GLU A 12 13.77 -15.08 0.37
N ASP A 13 13.74 -15.94 1.39
CA ASP A 13 12.55 -16.29 2.14
C ASP A 13 12.28 -15.27 3.27
N TYR A 14 11.82 -14.06 2.93
CA TYR A 14 11.71 -12.96 3.89
C TYR A 14 10.51 -13.09 4.84
N THR A 15 10.78 -13.08 6.15
CA THR A 15 9.74 -13.08 7.19
C THR A 15 9.49 -11.67 7.73
N HIS A 16 8.22 -11.29 7.92
CA HIS A 16 7.87 -10.07 8.65
C HIS A 16 7.58 -10.38 10.12
N ASP A 17 8.38 -9.86 11.04
CA ASP A 17 8.18 -9.99 12.49
C ASP A 17 7.02 -9.12 12.97
N THR A 18 5.81 -9.47 12.55
CA THR A 18 4.58 -8.76 12.85
C THR A 18 3.42 -9.73 12.82
N LYS A 19 2.48 -9.53 13.75
CA LYS A 19 1.26 -10.33 13.88
C LYS A 19 0.17 -9.81 12.94
N CYS A 20 -0.50 -10.73 12.25
CA CYS A 20 -1.72 -10.43 11.52
C CYS A 20 -2.87 -10.10 12.48
N SER A 21 -3.40 -8.88 12.42
CA SER A 21 -4.55 -8.40 13.21
C SER A 21 -5.85 -9.11 12.84
N GLY A 22 -5.91 -9.74 11.67
CA GLY A 22 -7.07 -10.50 11.21
C GLY A 22 -7.13 -11.92 11.79
N CYS A 23 -6.09 -12.74 11.57
CA CYS A 23 -6.08 -14.15 11.96
C CYS A 23 -5.18 -14.49 13.16
N GLY A 24 -4.42 -13.54 13.68
CA GLY A 24 -3.49 -13.75 14.79
C GLY A 24 -2.18 -14.46 14.43
N ARG A 25 -1.98 -14.84 13.16
CA ARG A 25 -0.71 -15.46 12.70
C ARG A 25 0.46 -14.54 13.02
N ASN A 26 1.51 -15.09 13.62
CA ASN A 26 2.74 -14.38 13.97
C ASN A 26 3.94 -15.34 13.86
N PRO A 27 4.99 -15.03 13.09
CA PRO A 27 5.11 -13.88 12.17
C PRO A 27 4.23 -14.01 10.92
N ILE A 28 3.98 -12.91 10.21
CA ILE A 28 3.43 -12.96 8.84
C ILE A 28 4.55 -13.45 7.90
N SER A 29 4.38 -14.64 7.31
CA SER A 29 5.38 -15.25 6.42
C SER A 29 5.17 -14.89 4.93
N GLN A 30 6.25 -14.37 4.32
CA GLN A 30 6.83 -14.72 3.00
C GLN A 30 6.09 -14.50 1.69
N VAL A 31 5.00 -13.74 1.66
CA VAL A 31 4.50 -13.30 0.34
C VAL A 31 4.09 -11.85 0.41
N ASP A 32 3.10 -11.56 1.24
CA ASP A 32 2.52 -10.24 1.29
C ASP A 32 2.12 -9.88 2.73
N ARG A 33 2.66 -8.75 3.20
CA ARG A 33 2.17 -8.04 4.37
C ARG A 33 1.49 -6.76 3.92
N TYR A 34 0.31 -6.52 4.46
CA TYR A 34 -0.48 -5.34 4.19
C TYR A 34 -0.71 -4.55 5.48
N ARG A 35 -0.22 -3.31 5.53
CA ARG A 35 -0.49 -2.40 6.65
C ARG A 35 -1.58 -1.42 6.29
N CYS A 36 -2.58 -1.27 7.16
CA CYS A 36 -3.54 -0.19 7.05
C CYS A 36 -2.88 1.15 7.36
N LEU A 37 -2.97 2.11 6.44
CA LEU A 37 -2.42 3.45 6.60
C LEU A 37 -3.32 4.37 7.45
N GLU A 38 -4.57 3.99 7.63
CA GLU A 38 -5.59 4.76 8.36
C GLU A 38 -5.77 4.27 9.81
N CYS A 39 -5.47 3.00 10.10
CA CYS A 39 -5.54 2.46 11.46
C CYS A 39 -4.19 2.66 12.18
N SER A 40 -4.10 3.72 12.98
CA SER A 40 -2.86 4.11 13.65
C SER A 40 -2.71 3.60 15.09
N SER A 41 -3.78 3.17 15.77
CA SER A 41 -3.70 2.62 17.12
C SER A 41 -4.85 1.65 17.46
N PRO A 42 -4.55 0.36 17.70
CA PRO A 42 -3.27 -0.30 17.38
C PRO A 42 -3.02 -0.31 15.87
N THR A 43 -1.76 -0.54 15.45
CA THR A 43 -1.45 -0.80 14.04
C THR A 43 -2.25 -2.00 13.54
N TYR A 44 -2.55 -2.00 12.24
CA TYR A 44 -3.38 -3.03 11.64
C TYR A 44 -2.69 -3.66 10.44
N ASP A 45 -2.25 -4.90 10.63
CA ASP A 45 -1.55 -5.69 9.62
C ASP A 45 -2.34 -6.90 9.21
N LEU A 46 -2.37 -7.18 7.92
CA LEU A 46 -2.95 -8.38 7.35
C LEU A 46 -1.88 -9.15 6.59
N CYS A 47 -1.89 -10.49 6.73
CA CYS A 47 -1.25 -11.34 5.73
C CYS A 47 -2.07 -11.33 4.44
N GLY A 48 -1.46 -11.71 3.31
CA GLY A 48 -2.13 -11.78 2.00
C GLY A 48 -3.49 -12.47 2.03
N ARG A 49 -3.58 -13.65 2.67
CA ARG A 49 -4.87 -14.38 2.81
C ARG A 49 -5.97 -13.58 3.50
N CYS A 50 -5.64 -12.76 4.51
CA CYS A 50 -6.64 -11.93 5.19
C CYS A 50 -7.00 -10.68 4.39
N PHE A 51 -6.04 -10.11 3.66
CA PHE A 51 -6.26 -9.00 2.75
C PHE A 51 -7.19 -9.40 1.59
N GLU A 52 -6.92 -10.53 0.93
CA GLU A 52 -7.75 -11.08 -0.15
C GLU A 52 -9.19 -11.35 0.30
N LYS A 53 -9.35 -11.91 1.51
CA LYS A 53 -10.67 -12.14 2.12
C LYS A 53 -11.31 -10.86 2.67
N ARG A 54 -10.69 -9.70 2.48
CA ARG A 54 -11.18 -8.38 2.92
C ARG A 54 -11.59 -8.38 4.39
N ARG A 55 -10.77 -9.00 5.24
CA ARG A 55 -11.13 -9.24 6.64
C ARG A 55 -11.21 -7.92 7.42
N GLN A 56 -12.34 -7.69 8.09
CA GLN A 56 -12.54 -6.53 8.96
C GLN A 56 -12.57 -6.98 10.42
N THR A 57 -11.71 -6.39 11.25
CA THR A 57 -11.75 -6.55 12.71
C THR A 57 -11.52 -5.21 13.40
N GLY A 58 -12.19 -4.99 14.54
CA GLY A 58 -12.10 -3.73 15.27
C GLY A 58 -12.50 -2.52 14.44
N LYS A 59 -11.61 -1.53 14.34
CA LYS A 59 -11.82 -0.27 13.61
C LYS A 59 -11.45 -0.34 12.12
N HIS A 60 -10.90 -1.45 11.65
CA HIS A 60 -10.46 -1.55 10.26
C HIS A 60 -11.65 -1.77 9.31
N LEU A 61 -11.66 -1.01 8.21
CA LEU A 61 -12.64 -1.12 7.14
C LEU A 61 -11.96 -1.49 5.81
N THR A 62 -12.65 -2.26 4.96
CA THR A 62 -12.15 -2.66 3.63
C THR A 62 -11.86 -1.48 2.70
N GLY A 63 -12.47 -0.33 2.98
CA GLY A 63 -12.20 0.91 2.27
C GLY A 63 -10.89 1.59 2.69
N HIS A 64 -10.28 1.23 3.82
CA HIS A 64 -9.06 1.89 4.28
C HIS A 64 -7.89 1.62 3.31
N ALA A 65 -7.07 2.64 3.11
CA ALA A 65 -5.85 2.52 2.32
C ALA A 65 -4.87 1.52 2.95
N MET A 66 -4.35 0.62 2.12
CA MET A 66 -3.38 -0.41 2.52
C MET A 66 -2.04 -0.17 1.82
N ALA A 67 -0.96 -0.31 2.57
CA ALA A 67 0.41 -0.36 2.12
C ALA A 67 0.84 -1.83 1.98
N HIS A 68 1.32 -2.21 0.79
CA HIS A 68 1.83 -3.56 0.50
C HIS A 68 3.35 -3.60 0.66
N PHE A 69 3.84 -4.56 1.45
CA PHE A 69 5.25 -4.82 1.67
C PHE A 69 5.64 -6.12 0.97
N LYS A 70 6.55 -6.01 0.00
CA LYS A 70 7.22 -7.16 -0.62
C LYS A 70 8.50 -7.55 0.11
N LEU A 71 9.21 -6.55 0.64
CA LEU A 71 10.45 -6.72 1.40
C LEU A 71 10.25 -6.25 2.85
N PRO A 72 10.98 -6.82 3.82
CA PRO A 72 10.96 -6.33 5.19
C PRO A 72 11.35 -4.85 5.25
N ASN A 73 10.57 -4.05 5.98
CA ASN A 73 10.87 -2.64 6.26
C ASN A 73 11.01 -1.72 5.03
N GLU A 74 10.58 -2.17 3.85
CA GLU A 74 10.64 -1.36 2.63
C GLU A 74 9.26 -1.21 2.00
N ILE A 75 8.92 0.03 1.63
CA ILE A 75 7.77 0.33 0.78
C ILE A 75 8.16 1.38 -0.26
N LEU A 76 7.81 1.12 -1.53
CA LEU A 76 8.11 2.00 -2.66
C LEU A 76 9.62 2.33 -2.83
N GLY A 77 10.51 1.40 -2.48
CA GLY A 77 11.96 1.64 -2.51
C GLY A 77 12.49 2.51 -1.38
N ILE A 78 11.64 2.83 -0.39
CA ILE A 78 12.02 3.60 0.81
C ILE A 78 12.11 2.61 1.98
N HIS A 79 13.30 2.56 2.60
CA HIS A 79 13.52 1.78 3.81
C HIS A 79 13.14 2.60 5.05
N PHE A 80 12.41 1.97 5.98
CA PHE A 80 11.93 2.58 7.21
C PHE A 80 12.56 1.89 8.41
N ASN A 81 13.02 2.67 9.40
CA ASN A 81 13.60 2.09 10.61
C ASN A 81 12.52 1.60 11.57
N ASN A 82 11.39 2.31 11.63
CA ASN A 82 10.24 1.92 12.44
C ASN A 82 8.94 1.99 11.61
N ILE A 83 8.56 0.87 10.99
CA ILE A 83 7.34 0.79 10.17
C ILE A 83 6.10 1.26 10.94
N ASP A 84 5.95 0.85 12.20
CA ASP A 84 4.73 1.08 12.99
C ASP A 84 4.45 2.56 13.24
N THR A 85 5.50 3.38 13.33
CA THR A 85 5.37 4.82 13.55
C THR A 85 5.52 5.66 12.29
N GLU A 86 6.27 5.17 11.30
CA GLU A 86 6.61 5.92 10.09
C GLU A 86 5.66 5.63 8.92
N VAL A 87 5.07 4.43 8.85
CA VAL A 87 4.19 4.03 7.73
C VAL A 87 2.72 4.23 8.10
N THR A 88 2.33 5.51 8.17
CA THR A 88 0.94 5.96 8.32
C THR A 88 0.58 6.90 7.17
N LEU A 89 -0.71 7.05 6.89
CA LEU A 89 -1.17 7.94 5.82
C LEU A 89 -0.63 9.36 5.98
N ASN A 90 -0.70 9.92 7.20
CA ASN A 90 -0.22 11.27 7.48
C ASN A 90 1.29 11.43 7.28
N LYS A 91 2.09 10.43 7.66
CA LYS A 91 3.55 10.47 7.49
C LYS A 91 3.94 10.33 6.02
N LEU A 92 3.36 9.36 5.30
CA LEU A 92 3.67 9.14 3.89
C LEU A 92 3.33 10.36 3.01
N LYS A 93 2.21 11.03 3.28
CA LYS A 93 1.83 12.28 2.60
C LYS A 93 2.86 13.42 2.76
N GLN A 94 3.62 13.38 3.84
CA GLN A 94 4.60 14.42 4.18
C GLN A 94 6.02 14.08 3.72
N LEU A 95 6.27 12.84 3.27
CA LEU A 95 7.58 12.46 2.74
C LEU A 95 7.84 13.17 1.41
N ASP A 96 8.91 13.96 1.31
CA ASP A 96 9.22 14.74 0.12
C ASP A 96 9.36 13.89 -1.16
N THR A 97 9.85 12.66 -1.01
CA THR A 97 9.98 11.68 -2.11
C THR A 97 8.64 11.28 -2.70
N LEU A 98 7.59 11.17 -1.87
CA LEU A 98 6.24 10.77 -2.29
C LEU A 98 5.37 11.97 -2.61
N ARG A 99 5.45 13.04 -1.80
CA ARG A 99 4.67 14.27 -1.95
C ARG A 99 4.88 14.92 -3.32
N ASN A 100 6.09 14.81 -3.87
CA ASN A 100 6.46 15.39 -5.15
C ASN A 100 6.58 14.36 -6.28
N GLU A 101 6.21 13.10 -6.03
CA GLU A 101 6.27 12.03 -7.04
C GLU A 101 5.27 12.31 -8.18
N GLN A 102 5.75 12.29 -9.42
CA GLN A 102 4.92 12.57 -10.61
C GLN A 102 4.51 11.27 -11.31
N HIS A 103 3.19 11.05 -11.45
CA HIS A 103 2.65 9.86 -12.12
C HIS A 103 2.27 10.15 -13.58
N LYS A 104 3.29 10.36 -14.43
CA LYS A 104 3.09 10.67 -15.86
C LYS A 104 2.38 9.54 -16.61
N GLY A 105 1.40 9.89 -17.45
CA GLY A 105 0.61 8.95 -18.23
C GLY A 105 -0.44 8.18 -17.42
N ILE A 106 -0.54 8.41 -16.10
CA ILE A 106 -1.54 7.77 -15.24
C ILE A 106 -2.74 8.70 -15.08
N LYS A 107 -3.94 8.14 -15.25
CA LYS A 107 -5.22 8.80 -15.02
C LYS A 107 -5.82 8.30 -13.71
N CYS A 108 -6.41 9.20 -12.94
CA CYS A 108 -7.26 8.85 -11.81
C CYS A 108 -8.61 8.31 -12.32
N ASP A 109 -8.98 7.11 -11.87
CA ASP A 109 -10.27 6.45 -12.14
C ASP A 109 -11.36 6.86 -11.14
N GLY A 110 -11.05 7.77 -10.22
CA GLY A 110 -12.02 8.46 -9.38
C GLY A 110 -12.73 9.58 -10.14
N VAL A 111 -13.63 10.28 -9.44
CA VAL A 111 -14.49 11.30 -10.04
C VAL A 111 -13.74 12.51 -10.61
N CYS A 112 -12.50 12.74 -10.19
CA CYS A 112 -11.73 13.90 -10.66
C CYS A 112 -11.16 13.71 -12.06
N HIS A 113 -10.99 12.47 -12.52
CA HIS A 113 -10.40 12.12 -13.81
C HIS A 113 -9.04 12.78 -14.16
N GLN A 114 -8.32 13.28 -13.14
CA GLN A 114 -7.05 13.98 -13.33
C GLN A 114 -6.00 13.04 -13.92
N THR A 115 -5.22 13.56 -14.88
CA THR A 115 -4.04 12.88 -15.43
C THR A 115 -2.76 13.51 -14.88
N ASN A 116 -1.66 12.76 -14.86
CA ASN A 116 -0.34 13.26 -14.47
C ASN A 116 -0.33 13.88 -13.06
N PHE A 117 -1.09 13.32 -12.13
CA PHE A 117 -1.17 13.84 -10.77
C PHE A 117 0.14 13.62 -9.99
N ILE A 118 0.29 14.42 -8.93
CA ILE A 118 1.46 14.43 -8.05
C ILE A 118 1.04 13.91 -6.67
N GLY A 119 1.93 13.20 -5.98
CA GLY A 119 1.70 12.69 -4.63
C GLY A 119 1.51 11.17 -4.59
N LEU A 120 0.81 10.70 -3.56
CA LEU A 120 0.53 9.27 -3.40
C LEU A 120 -0.38 8.75 -4.52
N ARG A 121 -0.02 7.59 -5.06
CA ARG A 121 -0.83 6.82 -6.01
C ARG A 121 -1.39 5.59 -5.33
N PHE A 122 -2.71 5.44 -5.38
CA PHE A 122 -3.42 4.29 -4.85
C PHE A 122 -3.83 3.40 -6.01
N LYS A 123 -3.06 2.33 -6.23
CA LYS A 123 -3.33 1.34 -7.28
C LYS A 123 -4.18 0.21 -6.72
N CYS A 124 -5.14 -0.28 -7.49
CA CYS A 124 -5.81 -1.53 -7.18
C CYS A 124 -4.83 -2.71 -7.34
N ASP A 125 -4.82 -3.62 -6.38
CA ASP A 125 -3.92 -4.77 -6.41
C ASP A 125 -4.35 -5.83 -7.45
N ILE A 126 -5.63 -5.86 -7.80
CA ILE A 126 -6.22 -6.84 -8.72
C ILE A 126 -6.44 -6.23 -10.11
N CYS A 127 -6.92 -4.98 -10.17
CA CYS A 127 -7.22 -4.33 -11.43
C CYS A 127 -5.94 -3.70 -12.00
N PRO A 128 -5.46 -4.11 -13.19
CA PRO A 128 -4.18 -3.65 -13.73
C PRO A 128 -4.14 -2.13 -13.98
N ASN A 129 -5.30 -1.56 -14.33
CA ASN A 129 -5.42 -0.18 -14.81
C ASN A 129 -6.24 0.72 -13.89
N TYR A 130 -6.56 0.31 -12.65
CA TYR A 130 -7.33 1.15 -11.73
C TYR A 130 -6.41 1.90 -10.75
N ASN A 131 -6.44 3.22 -10.82
CA ASN A 131 -5.58 4.12 -10.07
C ASN A 131 -6.40 5.27 -9.47
N LEU A 132 -6.15 5.61 -8.23
CA LEU A 132 -6.71 6.79 -7.59
C LEU A 132 -5.58 7.74 -7.19
N CYS A 133 -5.79 9.03 -7.41
CA CYS A 133 -4.98 10.06 -6.76
C CYS A 133 -5.33 10.12 -5.26
N GLU A 134 -4.42 10.68 -4.47
CA GLU A 134 -4.57 10.80 -3.02
C GLU A 134 -5.93 11.38 -2.58
N PRO A 135 -6.41 12.52 -3.11
CA PRO A 135 -7.73 13.04 -2.73
C PRO A 135 -8.85 12.02 -2.93
N CYS A 136 -8.94 11.41 -4.13
CA CYS A 136 -10.03 10.46 -4.44
C CYS A 136 -9.97 9.19 -3.58
N ALA A 137 -8.76 8.69 -3.28
CA ALA A 137 -8.57 7.49 -2.48
C ALA A 137 -8.97 7.69 -1.00
N ILE A 138 -8.77 8.89 -0.46
CA ILE A 138 -8.99 9.17 0.96
C ILE A 138 -10.44 9.55 1.22
N THR A 139 -11.01 10.41 0.38
CA THR A 139 -12.41 10.81 0.51
C THR A 139 -13.38 9.75 -0.02
N LYS A 140 -12.86 8.62 -0.51
CA LYS A 140 -13.62 7.54 -1.16
C LYS A 140 -14.51 8.06 -2.30
N HIS A 141 -14.05 9.10 -2.99
CA HIS A 141 -14.74 9.68 -4.15
C HIS A 141 -14.42 8.86 -5.41
N VAL A 142 -14.99 7.67 -5.47
CA VAL A 142 -14.82 6.72 -6.57
C VAL A 142 -16.03 6.73 -7.49
N CYS A 143 -15.80 6.58 -8.80
CA CYS A 143 -16.90 6.36 -9.73
C CYS A 143 -17.49 4.97 -9.47
N THR A 144 -18.78 4.92 -9.12
CA THR A 144 -19.54 3.67 -9.18
C THR A 144 -19.70 3.29 -10.65
N LYS A 145 -19.19 2.12 -11.03
CA LYS A 145 -19.53 1.50 -12.31
C LYS A 145 -20.88 0.81 -12.20
#